data_AF-A0A7R9LCH5-F1
#
_entry.id   AF-A0A7R9LCH5-F1
#
_cell.length_a   1.000
_cell.length_b   1.000
_cell.length_c   1.000
_cell.angle_alpha   90.00
_cell.angle_beta   90.00
_cell.angle_gamma   90.00
#
_symmetry.space_group_name_H-M   'P 1'
#
loop_
_entity.id
_entity.type
_entity.pdbx_description
1 polymer ?
#
loop_
_entity_poly.entity_id
_entity_poly.type
_entity_poly.pdbx_seq_one_letter_code
_entity_poly.pdbx_strand_id
1 'polypeptide(L)' 'MSSTSIHMSAIFLDFSLMSHSCQPNTAYVLKGDSVEVRAMRSIAPGDEITMSYVSLDENRTERLALNFLAMR' A
#
# COMPACT_ATOMS: atom_id res chain seq x y z
N MET A 1 -3.02 5.52 -28.90
CA MET A 1 -2.39 4.27 -28.43
C MET A 1 -3.22 3.79 -27.24
N SER A 2 -4.02 2.75 -27.42
CA SER A 2 -4.90 2.22 -26.38
C SER A 2 -4.05 1.36 -25.44
N SER A 3 -3.71 1.88 -24.26
CA SER A 3 -3.06 1.08 -23.22
C SER A 3 -4.11 0.17 -22.61
N THR A 4 -4.11 -1.10 -22.99
CA THR A 4 -4.92 -2.14 -22.35
C THR A 4 -4.48 -2.25 -20.88
N SER A 5 -5.37 -1.97 -19.93
CA SER A 5 -5.12 -2.16 -18.50
C SER A 5 -5.01 -3.66 -18.21
N ILE A 6 -3.80 -4.13 -17.92
CA ILE A 6 -3.56 -5.50 -17.47
C ILE A 6 -3.81 -5.51 -15.95
N HIS A 7 -4.84 -6.22 -15.52
CA HIS A 7 -5.09 -6.46 -14.09
C HIS A 7 -4.33 -7.69 -13.64
N MET A 8 -3.46 -7.52 -12.64
CA MET A 8 -2.68 -8.58 -12.01
C MET A 8 -3.01 -8.61 -10.52
N SER A 9 -3.18 -9.80 -9.97
CA SER A 9 -3.45 -10.01 -8.54
C SER A 9 -2.53 -11.09 -8.00
N ALA A 10 -1.98 -10.87 -6.80
CA ALA A 10 -1.07 -11.76 -6.11
C ALA A 10 -1.26 -11.64 -4.59
N ILE A 11 -0.84 -12.65 -3.84
CA ILE A 11 -0.86 -12.67 -2.37
C ILE A 11 0.58 -12.73 -1.86
N PHE A 12 0.96 -11.75 -1.04
CA PHE A 12 2.28 -11.63 -0.43
C PHE A 12 2.12 -11.65 1.10
N LEU A 13 2.32 -12.81 1.73
CA LEU A 13 1.96 -13.03 3.14
C LEU A 13 2.68 -12.07 4.10
N ASP A 14 3.99 -11.89 3.94
CA ASP A 14 4.77 -11.00 4.82
C ASP A 14 4.42 -9.52 4.61
N PHE A 15 4.11 -9.13 3.37
CA PHE A 15 3.65 -7.79 3.02
C PHE A 15 2.27 -7.48 3.61
N SER A 16 1.39 -8.49 3.68
CA SER A 16 0.04 -8.35 4.26
C SER A 16 0.02 -8.10 5.77
N LEU A 17 1.16 -8.18 6.47
CA LEU A 17 1.28 -7.84 7.88
C LEU A 17 1.34 -6.33 8.13
N MET A 18 1.66 -5.53 7.11
CA MET A 18 1.87 -4.09 7.26
C MET A 18 0.56 -3.33 7.36
N SER A 19 0.31 -2.66 8.48
CA SER A 19 -0.91 -1.89 8.69
C SER A 19 -1.07 -0.69 7.76
N HIS A 20 -2.33 -0.29 7.57
CA HIS A 20 -2.68 0.94 6.88
C HIS A 20 -2.28 2.18 7.69
N SER A 21 -1.69 3.16 7.00
CA SER A 21 -1.63 4.55 7.47
C SER A 21 -1.89 5.51 6.30
N CYS A 22 -2.73 6.52 6.54
CA CYS A 22 -2.92 7.64 5.62
C CYS A 22 -1.68 8.55 5.51
N GLN A 23 -0.70 8.36 6.40
CA GLN A 23 0.61 9.03 6.36
C GLN A 23 1.72 7.98 6.58
N PRO A 24 1.90 7.06 5.62
CA PRO A 24 2.73 5.87 5.80
C PRO A 24 4.22 6.21 5.89
N ASN A 25 5.01 5.31 6.49
CA ASN A 25 6.47 5.41 6.51
C ASN A 25 7.15 4.57 5.43
N THR A 26 6.40 3.73 4.70
CA THR A 26 6.90 2.96 3.56
C THR A 26 6.04 3.11 2.30
N ALA A 27 6.67 2.87 1.16
CA ALA A 27 6.02 2.67 -0.13
C ALA A 27 6.47 1.33 -0.72
N TYR A 28 5.69 0.79 -1.66
CA TYR A 28 6.01 -0.48 -2.31
C TYR A 28 5.99 -0.37 -3.83
N VAL A 29 6.74 -1.25 -4.50
CA VAL A 29 6.73 -1.41 -5.95
C VAL A 29 6.58 -2.89 -6.27
N LEU A 30 5.63 -3.21 -7.15
CA LEU A 30 5.51 -4.55 -7.73
C LEU A 30 6.52 -4.70 -8.87
N LYS A 31 7.37 -5.72 -8.78
CA LYS A 31 8.36 -6.10 -9.79
C LYS A 31 8.08 -7.54 -10.25
N GLY A 32 7.19 -7.68 -11.21
CA GLY A 32 6.72 -9.00 -11.66
C GLY A 32 6.00 -9.73 -10.53
N ASP A 33 6.62 -10.81 -10.04
CA ASP A 33 6.15 -11.67 -8.95
C ASP A 33 6.77 -11.33 -7.58
N SER A 34 7.47 -10.20 -7.48
CA SER A 34 8.08 -9.73 -6.22
C SER A 34 7.54 -8.37 -5.80
N VAL A 35 7.57 -8.10 -4.50
CA VAL A 35 7.24 -6.79 -3.93
C VAL A 35 8.46 -6.21 -3.23
N GLU A 36 8.84 -4.98 -3.58
CA GLU A 36 9.89 -4.24 -2.89
C GLU A 36 9.28 -3.16 -2.00
N VAL A 37 9.52 -3.23 -0.69
CA VAL A 37 9.10 -2.21 0.28
C VAL A 37 10.28 -1.31 0.62
N ARG A 38 10.07 0.01 0.56
CA ARG A 38 11.10 1.03 0.81
C ARG A 38 10.63 2.04 1.83
N ALA A 39 11.50 2.38 2.76
CA ALA A 39 11.27 3.47 3.70
C ALA A 39 11.20 4.82 2.96
N MET A 40 10.20 5.63 3.30
CA MET A 40 10.03 7.00 2.81
C MET A 40 10.52 8.06 3.81
N ARG A 41 10.73 7.65 5.07
CA ARG A 41 11.27 8.46 6.17
C ARG A 41 12.05 7.57 7.12
N SER A 42 12.80 8.17 8.05
CA SER A 42 13.46 7.42 9.12
C SER A 42 12.46 6.59 9.93
N ILE A 43 12.82 5.36 10.25
CA ILE A 43 12.03 4.41 11.06
C ILE A 43 12.95 3.98 12.21
N ALA A 44 12.55 4.28 13.45
CA ALA A 44 13.32 3.90 14.62
C ALA A 44 13.05 2.43 15.01
N PRO A 45 13.96 1.77 15.75
CA PRO A 45 13.69 0.45 16.29
C PRO A 45 12.41 0.45 17.14
N GLY A 46 11.49 -0.46 16.82
CA GLY A 46 10.19 -0.56 17.50
C GLY A 46 9.05 0.25 16.86
N ASP A 47 9.34 1.13 15.90
CA ASP A 47 8.29 1.80 15.13
C ASP A 47 7.55 0.79 14.24
N GLU A 48 6.23 0.94 14.14
CA GLU A 48 5.41 0.13 13.25
C GLU A 48 5.69 0.47 11.77
N ILE A 49 5.82 -0.57 10.94
CA ILE A 49 5.96 -0.42 9.49
C ILE A 49 4.56 -0.32 8.87
N THR A 50 4.30 0.78 8.16
CA THR A 50 2.96 1.10 7.61
C THR A 50 3.00 1.45 6.14
N MET A 51 1.93 1.11 5.42
CA MET A 51 1.71 1.45 4.01
C MET A 51 0.34 2.10 3.79
N SER A 52 0.12 2.69 2.61
CA SER A 52 -1.24 3.06 2.19
C SER A 52 -1.89 1.88 1.48
N TYR A 53 -3.14 1.59 1.82
CA TYR A 53 -3.96 0.55 1.16
C TYR A 53 -4.74 1.13 -0.02
N VAL A 54 -4.82 2.46 -0.07
CA VAL A 54 -5.59 3.23 -1.03
C VAL A 54 -4.68 4.28 -1.67
N SER A 55 -5.10 4.86 -2.79
CA SER A 55 -4.33 5.95 -3.39
C SER A 55 -4.21 7.13 -2.41
N LEU A 56 -3.02 7.74 -2.35
CA LEU A 56 -2.79 8.94 -1.54
C LEU A 56 -3.36 10.21 -2.21
N ASP A 57 -3.66 10.14 -3.50
CA ASP A 57 -4.21 11.26 -4.27
C ASP A 57 -5.73 11.42 -4.09
N GLU A 58 -6.39 10.44 -3.46
CA GLU A 58 -7.83 10.46 -3.22
C GLU A 58 -8.23 11.38 -2.07
N ASN A 59 -9.41 11.98 -2.18
CA ASN A 59 -9.93 12.85 -1.13
C ASN A 59 -10.32 12.05 0.12
N ARG A 60 -10.50 12.75 1.25
CA ARG A 60 -10.79 12.08 2.53
C ARG A 60 -12.05 11.21 2.48
N THR A 61 -13.08 11.62 1.76
CA THR A 61 -14.36 10.90 1.69
C THR A 61 -14.20 9.58 0.94
N GLU A 62 -13.49 9.60 -0.18
CA GLU A 62 -13.17 8.42 -0.99
C GLU A 62 -12.31 7.43 -0.21
N ARG A 63 -11.24 7.92 0.43
CA ARG A 63 -10.36 7.08 1.25
C ARG A 63 -11.09 6.41 2.42
N LEU A 64 -12.07 7.08 3.04
CA LEU A 64 -12.88 6.46 4.08
C LEU A 64 -13.68 5.27 3.53
N ALA A 65 -14.33 5.45 2.38
CA ALA A 65 -15.11 4.38 1.75
C ALA A 65 -14.24 3.17 1.39
N LEU A 66 -13.04 3.41 0.85
CA LEU A 66 -12.10 2.33 0.49
C LEU A 66 -11.43 1.69 1.70
N ASN A 67 -11.10 2.45 2.74
CA ASN A 67 -10.50 1.91 3.96
C ASN A 67 -11.42 0.92 4.67
N PHE A 68 -12.74 1.16 4.65
CA PHE A 68 -13.72 0.18 5.17
C PHE A 68 -13.69 -1.15 4.41
N LEU A 69 -13.32 -1.13 3.12
CA LEU A 69 -13.19 -2.33 2.30
C LEU A 69 -11.83 -3.02 2.50
N ALA A 70 -10.76 -2.26 2.69
CA ALA A 70 -9.41 -2.80 2.83
C ALA A 70 -9.11 -3.35 4.25
N MET A 71 -9.98 -3.11 5.22
CA MET A 71 -9.90 -3.65 6.59
C MET A 71 -10.90 -4.81 6.86
N ARG A 72 -11.59 -5.30 5.83
CA ARG A 72 -12.48 -6.48 5.88
C ARG A 72 -11.90 -7.63 5.08
#